data_AF-A0A392MY38-F1
#
_entry.id   AF-A0A392MY38-F1
#
_cell.length_a   1.000
_cell.length_b   1.000
_cell.length_c   1.000
_cell.angle_alpha   90.00
_cell.angle_beta   90.00
_cell.angle_gamma   90.00
#
_symmetry.space_group_name_H-M   'P 1'
#
loop_
_entity.id
_entity.type
_entity.pdbx_description
1 polymer ?
#
loop_
_entity_poly.entity_id
_entity_poly.type
_entity_poly.pdbx_seq_one_letter_code
_entity_poly.pdbx_strand_id
1 'polypeptide(L)' 'PLVITRYTELMNGIIDTEDDAKILREKGIILNHLKSDQEVANMWNGMSKSLRLSRVPFLDKTIEDVNKFYHNALKIKM' A
#
# COMPACT_ATOMS: atom_id res chain seq x y z
N PRO A 1 16.73 -0.47 3.40
CA PRO A 1 16.90 0.56 2.33
C PRO A 1 15.66 1.45 2.26
N LEU A 2 15.82 2.77 2.14
CA LEU A 2 14.71 3.75 2.17
C LEU A 2 13.60 3.43 1.16
N VAL A 3 13.95 2.90 -0.01
CA VAL A 3 12.98 2.54 -1.07
C VAL A 3 12.05 1.41 -0.64
N ILE A 4 12.55 0.39 0.09
CA ILE A 4 11.71 -0.72 0.58
C ILE A 4 10.71 -0.19 1.60
N THR A 5 11.15 0.70 2.50
CA THR A 5 10.27 1.34 3.49
C THR A 5 9.18 2.17 2.81
N ARG A 6 9.50 2.94 1.77
CA ARG A 6 8.50 3.75 1.06
C ARG A 6 7.52 2.89 0.26
N TYR A 7 7.98 1.79 -0.32
CA TYR A 7 7.10 0.81 -0.95
C TYR A 7 6.12 0.20 0.06
N THR A 8 6.59 -0.16 1.26
CA THR A 8 5.70 -0.73 2.28
C THR A 8 4.65 0.28 2.76
N GLU A 9 4.98 1.57 2.84
CA GLU A 9 4.02 2.62 3.16
C GLU A 9 2.94 2.77 2.08
N LEU A 10 3.33 2.77 0.81
CA LEU A 10 2.38 2.82 -0.31
C LEU A 10 1.44 1.61 -0.27
N MET A 11 1.97 0.40 -0.13
CA MET A 11 1.17 -0.82 -0.11
C MET A 11 0.23 -0.88 1.10
N ASN A 12 0.69 -0.47 2.28
CA ASN A 12 -0.17 -0.33 3.48
C ASN A 12 -1.28 0.71 3.27
N GLY A 13 -0.99 1.79 2.55
CA GLY A 13 -2.00 2.79 2.21
C GLY A 13 -3.03 2.33 1.16
N ILE A 14 -2.74 1.29 0.37
CA ILE A 14 -3.64 0.70 -0.63
C ILE A 14 -4.45 -0.48 -0.04
N ILE A 15 -3.83 -1.32 0.79
CA ILE A 15 -4.44 -2.53 1.33
C ILE A 15 -4.92 -2.29 2.76
N ASP A 16 -6.20 -2.01 2.95
CA ASP A 16 -6.82 -1.85 4.28
C ASP A 16 -7.68 -3.07 4.63
N THR A 17 -8.31 -3.72 3.64
CA THR A 17 -9.26 -4.83 3.79
C THR A 17 -8.85 -6.11 3.03
N GLU A 18 -9.50 -7.23 3.34
CA GLU A 18 -9.36 -8.48 2.57
C GLU A 18 -9.72 -8.29 1.09
N ASP A 19 -10.76 -7.50 0.79
CA ASP A 19 -11.20 -7.24 -0.58
C ASP A 19 -10.15 -6.47 -1.38
N ASP A 20 -9.45 -5.52 -0.75
CA ASP A 20 -8.34 -4.80 -1.40
C ASP A 20 -7.22 -5.78 -1.81
N ALA A 21 -6.81 -6.66 -0.89
CA ALA A 21 -5.81 -7.68 -1.14
C ALA A 21 -6.24 -8.65 -2.25
N LYS A 22 -7.51 -9.08 -2.22
CA LYS A 22 -8.10 -9.96 -3.23
C LYS A 22 -8.08 -9.32 -4.61
N ILE A 23 -8.51 -8.07 -4.75
CA ILE A 23 -8.53 -7.35 -6.03
C ILE A 23 -7.10 -7.27 -6.61
N LEU A 24 -6.12 -6.89 -5.80
CA LEU A 24 -4.74 -6.77 -6.25
C LEU A 24 -4.15 -8.13 -6.68
N ARG A 25 -4.49 -9.21 -5.96
CA ARG A 25 -4.09 -10.58 -6.31
C ARG A 25 -4.73 -11.03 -7.62
N GLU A 26 -6.04 -10.84 -7.78
CA GLU A 26 -6.79 -11.21 -8.99
C GLU A 26 -6.33 -10.44 -10.22
N LYS A 27 -5.81 -9.21 -10.04
CA LYS A 27 -5.19 -8.41 -11.10
C LYS A 27 -3.71 -8.73 -11.34
N GLY A 28 -3.12 -9.65 -10.58
CA GLY A 28 -1.72 -10.07 -10.72
C GLY A 28 -0.71 -9.01 -10.26
N ILE A 29 -1.14 -8.01 -9.48
CA ILE A 29 -0.27 -6.95 -8.93
C ILE A 29 0.54 -7.49 -7.76
N ILE A 30 -0.08 -8.35 -6.93
CA ILE A 30 0.58 -9.03 -5.82
C ILE A 30 0.44 -10.55 -5.95
N LEU A 31 1.43 -11.27 -5.42
CA LEU A 31 1.35 -12.71 -5.21
C LEU A 31 1.09 -12.98 -3.73
N ASN A 32 0.11 -13.84 -3.45
CA ASN A 32 -0.22 -14.26 -2.09
C ASN A 32 0.36 -15.66 -1.83
N HIS A 33 1.31 -15.74 -0.90
CA HIS A 33 1.87 -17.01 -0.39
C HIS A 33 1.45 -17.30 1.05
N LEU A 34 0.48 -16.55 1.58
CA LEU A 34 -0.15 -16.76 2.87
C LEU A 34 -1.44 -17.59 2.72
N LYS A 35 -2.12 -17.82 3.83
CA LYS A 35 -3.31 -18.70 3.89
C LYS A 35 -4.57 -18.08 3.30
N SER A 36 -4.69 -16.74 3.31
CA SER A 36 -5.86 -16.02 2.82
C SER A 36 -5.51 -14.58 2.44
N ASP A 37 -6.44 -13.90 1.75
CA ASP A 37 -6.31 -12.48 1.42
C ASP A 37 -6.47 -11.62 2.71
N GLN A 38 -7.25 -12.07 3.70
CA GLN A 38 -7.30 -11.46 5.03
C GLN A 38 -5.94 -11.46 5.74
N GLU A 39 -5.17 -12.55 5.66
CA GLU A 39 -3.81 -12.60 6.25
C GLU A 39 -2.85 -11.63 5.57
N VAL A 40 -3.01 -11.42 4.25
CA VAL A 40 -2.26 -10.39 3.52
C VAL A 40 -2.60 -9.00 4.05
N ALA A 41 -3.90 -8.68 4.17
CA ALA A 41 -4.33 -7.39 4.71
C ALA A 41 -3.81 -7.18 6.14
N ASN A 42 -3.90 -8.20 6.99
CA ASN A 42 -3.38 -8.14 8.37
C ASN A 42 -1.86 -7.92 8.40
N MET A 43 -1.10 -8.56 7.52
CA MET A 43 0.35 -8.37 7.41
C MET A 43 0.69 -6.91 7.06
N TRP A 44 0.03 -6.33 6.06
CA TRP A 44 0.28 -4.94 5.65
C TRP A 44 -0.13 -3.94 6.72
N ASN A 45 -1.32 -4.10 7.29
CA ASN A 45 -1.83 -3.24 8.37
C ASN A 45 -1.00 -3.37 9.67
N GLY A 46 -0.38 -4.53 9.92
CA GLY A 46 0.48 -4.79 11.06
C GLY A 46 1.91 -4.27 10.92
N MET A 47 2.33 -3.89 9.70
CA MET A 47 3.65 -3.28 9.50
C MET A 47 3.68 -1.85 10.04
N SER A 48 4.58 -1.61 10.99
CA SER A 48 4.80 -0.30 11.60
C SER A 48 5.15 0.75 10.55
N LYS A 49 4.47 1.89 10.58
CA LYS A 49 4.79 3.05 9.74
C LYS A 49 6.15 3.60 10.17
N SER A 50 7.06 3.78 9.20
CA SER A 50 8.33 4.43 9.51
C SER A 50 8.08 5.90 9.81
N LEU A 51 8.39 6.33 11.04
CA LEU A 51 8.30 7.75 11.43
C LEU A 51 9.36 8.62 10.75
N ARG A 52 10.36 8.03 10.09
CA ARG A 52 11.33 8.77 9.29
C ARG A 52 10.79 8.89 7.87
N LEU A 53 10.34 10.10 7.52
CA LEU A 53 10.03 10.51 6.15
C LEU A 53 11.19 10.14 5.21
N SER A 54 11.09 8.97 4.59
CA SER A 54 11.98 8.57 3.52
C SER A 54 11.50 9.28 2.26
N ARG A 55 12.20 10.36 1.87
CA ARG A 55 11.87 11.08 0.63
C ARG A 55 12.34 10.25 -0.56
N VAL A 56 11.38 9.67 -1.28
CA VAL A 56 11.63 8.98 -2.55
C VAL A 56 10.77 9.69 -3.59
N PRO A 57 11.31 10.70 -4.29
CA PRO A 57 10.52 11.64 -5.08
C PRO A 57 9.55 11.00 -6.09
N PHE A 58 9.96 9.88 -6.68
CA PHE A 58 9.11 9.12 -7.61
C PHE A 58 7.87 8.52 -6.94
N LEU A 59 8.03 7.90 -5.77
CA LEU A 59 6.91 7.32 -5.03
C LEU A 59 6.03 8.40 -4.39
N ASP A 60 6.64 9.47 -3.89
CA ASP A 60 5.93 10.64 -3.35
C ASP A 60 4.98 11.23 -4.40
N LYS A 61 5.50 11.46 -5.62
CA LYS A 61 4.71 11.94 -6.75
C LYS A 61 3.60 10.96 -7.14
N THR A 62 3.90 9.65 -7.16
CA THR A 62 2.90 8.62 -7.49
C THR A 62 1.74 8.63 -6.49
N ILE A 63 2.03 8.74 -5.19
CA ILE A 63 0.99 8.85 -4.14
C ILE A 63 0.14 10.11 -4.36
N GLU A 64 0.76 11.24 -4.65
CA GLU A 64 0.07 12.51 -4.91
C GLU A 64 -0.84 12.43 -6.15
N ASP A 65 -0.32 11.90 -7.25
CA ASP A 65 -1.04 11.77 -8.52
C ASP A 65 -2.25 10.85 -8.38
N VAL A 66 -2.11 9.71 -7.68
CA VAL A 66 -3.23 8.78 -7.42
C VAL A 66 -4.30 9.42 -6.54
N ASN A 67 -3.91 10.08 -5.44
CA ASN A 67 -4.87 10.77 -4.57
C ASN A 67 -5.63 11.88 -5.31
N LYS A 68 -4.95 12.63 -6.19
CA LYS A 68 -5.58 13.64 -7.06
C LYS A 68 -6.56 13.02 -8.05
N PHE A 69 -6.18 11.92 -8.71
CA PHE A 69 -7.03 11.23 -9.69
C PHE A 69 -8.38 10.81 -9.10
N TYR A 70 -8.38 10.32 -7.86
CA TYR A 70 -9.60 9.93 -7.14
C TYR A 70 -10.26 11.06 -6.35
N HIS A 71 -9.95 12.33 -6.63
CA HIS A 71 -10.48 13.50 -5.92
C HIS A 71 -10.36 13.40 -4.39
N ASN A 72 -9.37 12.65 -3.89
CA ASN A 72 -9.21 12.33 -2.47
C ASN A 72 -10.42 11.63 -1.81
N ALA A 73 -11.29 10.98 -2.61
CA ALA A 73 -12.41 10.18 -2.10
C ALA A 73 -11.94 8.82 -1.57
N LEU A 74 -10.97 8.20 -2.25
CA LEU A 74 -10.24 7.01 -1.82
C LEU A 74 -8.80 7.44 -1.51
N LYS A 75 -8.57 7.88 -0.28
CA LYS A 75 -7.23 8.33 0.14
C LYS A 75 -6.36 7.12 0.46
N ILE A 76 -5.19 7.08 -0.17
CA ILE A 76 -4.10 6.23 0.31
C ILE A 76 -3.76 6.70 1.73
N LYS A 77 -3.84 5.79 2.70
CA LYS A 77 -3.62 6.07 4.12
C LYS A 77 -2.13 6.33 4.35
N MET A 78 -1.72 7.60 4.45
CA MET A 78 -0.36 7.97 4.85
C MET A 78 -0.14 7.75 6.33
#